data_AF-A0A0E2HAD1-F1
#
_entry.id   AF-A0A0E2HAD1-F1
#
_cell.length_a   1.000
_cell.length_b   1.000
_cell.length_c   1.000
_cell.angle_alpha   90.00
_cell.angle_beta   90.00
_cell.angle_gamma   90.00
#
_symmetry.space_group_name_H-M   'P 1'
#
loop_
_entity.id
_entity.type
_entity.pdbx_description
1 polymer ?
#
loop_
_entity_poly.entity_id
_entity_poly.type
_entity_poly.pdbx_seq_one_letter_code
_entity_poly.pdbx_strand_id
1 'polypeptide(L)'
;MDSMEEIYKKHGKMIYGFLLTRTQDPGLAEELTQETFYQAVKHIGRYKGESGISTWLCAIAKNLWRDYLRRQKHHVPLEEADQVSVESAESQALCSWDNVQILSLIHSLEDPMREVMYLGLVGNLTFGQIGEIMGRSENWARATYYRGKERVVKEAGKI
;
A
#
# COMPACT_ATOMS: atom_id res chain seq x y z
N MET A 1 -5.59 16.92 -18.20
CA MET A 1 -5.46 15.60 -17.57
C MET A 1 -3.98 15.32 -17.49
N ASP A 2 -3.47 15.09 -16.28
CA ASP A 2 -2.04 14.84 -16.06
C ASP A 2 -1.57 13.69 -16.96
N SER A 3 -0.35 13.81 -17.48
CA SER A 3 0.31 12.71 -18.18
C SER A 3 0.51 11.52 -17.24
N MET A 4 0.62 10.30 -17.78
CA MET A 4 0.87 9.13 -16.92
C MET A 4 2.17 9.27 -16.12
N GLU A 5 3.18 9.94 -16.68
CA GLU A 5 4.43 10.22 -15.98
C GLU A 5 4.20 11.07 -14.73
N GLU A 6 3.37 12.11 -14.81
CA GLU A 6 3.00 12.95 -13.67
C GLU A 6 2.18 12.18 -12.64
N ILE A 7 1.25 11.34 -13.08
CA ILE A 7 0.46 10.46 -12.20
C ILE A 7 1.40 9.49 -11.46
N TYR A 8 2.38 8.90 -12.16
CA TYR A 8 3.37 8.02 -11.54
C TYR A 8 4.23 8.76 -10.52
N LYS A 9 4.77 9.94 -10.86
CA LYS A 9 5.56 10.75 -9.92
C LYS A 9 4.77 11.11 -8.66
N LYS A 10 3.46 11.37 -8.79
CA LYS A 10 2.58 11.73 -7.66
C LYS A 10 2.15 10.52 -6.82
N HIS A 11 1.90 9.36 -7.44
CA HIS A 11 1.21 8.25 -6.77
C HIS A 11 2.04 6.98 -6.63
N GLY A 12 3.18 6.85 -7.32
CA GLY A 12 4.00 5.63 -7.34
C GLY A 12 4.42 5.17 -5.96
N LYS A 13 4.95 6.09 -5.14
CA LYS A 13 5.36 5.76 -3.75
C LYS A 13 4.20 5.29 -2.87
N MET A 14 3.01 5.88 -3.07
CA MET A 14 1.81 5.49 -2.33
C MET A 14 1.35 4.09 -2.72
N ILE A 15 1.32 3.78 -4.02
CA ILE A 15 0.93 2.46 -4.52
C ILE A 15 1.93 1.39 -4.09
N TYR A 16 3.23 1.70 -4.19
CA TYR A 16 4.29 0.82 -3.68
C TYR A 16 4.14 0.55 -2.19
N GLY A 17 3.97 1.59 -1.36
CA GLY A 17 3.75 1.42 0.07
C GLY A 17 2.50 0.61 0.38
N PHE A 18 1.39 0.88 -0.31
CA PHE A 18 0.14 0.12 -0.18
C PHE A 18 0.33 -1.37 -0.50
N LEU A 19 1.07 -1.70 -1.56
CA LEU A 19 1.36 -3.08 -1.92
C LEU A 19 2.37 -3.73 -0.97
N LEU A 20 3.40 -3.00 -0.54
CA LEU A 20 4.39 -3.48 0.42
C LEU A 20 3.76 -3.88 1.75
N THR A 21 2.74 -3.15 2.22
CA THR A 21 2.02 -3.54 3.45
C THR A 21 1.28 -4.86 3.33
N ARG A 22 0.92 -5.28 2.11
CA ARG A 22 0.16 -6.50 1.83
C ARG A 22 1.06 -7.67 1.48
N THR A 23 2.07 -7.42 0.66
CA THR A 23 2.99 -8.45 0.18
C THR A 23 4.02 -8.79 1.23
N GLN A 24 4.46 -7.81 2.03
CA GLN A 24 5.65 -7.89 2.90
C GLN A 24 6.91 -8.33 2.14
N ASP A 25 6.89 -8.16 0.82
CA ASP A 25 7.94 -8.52 -0.12
C ASP A 25 8.19 -7.29 -1.02
N PRO A 26 9.36 -6.65 -0.92
CA PRO A 26 9.71 -5.48 -1.73
C PRO A 26 9.71 -5.74 -3.23
N GLY A 27 10.20 -6.91 -3.68
CA GLY A 27 10.28 -7.26 -5.09
C GLY A 27 8.89 -7.47 -5.67
N LEU A 28 8.04 -8.21 -4.96
CA LEU A 28 6.64 -8.39 -5.38
C LEU A 28 5.84 -7.08 -5.32
N ALA A 29 6.10 -6.22 -4.31
CA ALA A 29 5.46 -4.91 -4.23
C ALA A 29 5.83 -4.02 -5.41
N GLU A 30 7.10 -4.04 -5.84
CA GLU A 30 7.57 -3.32 -7.01
C GLU A 30 6.93 -3.85 -8.29
N GLU A 31 6.93 -5.17 -8.50
CA GLU A 31 6.29 -5.80 -9.66
C GLU A 31 4.81 -5.42 -9.77
N LEU A 32 4.05 -5.58 -8.68
CA LEU A 32 2.63 -5.22 -8.64
C LEU A 32 2.40 -3.71 -8.81
N THR A 33 3.35 -2.86 -8.39
CA THR A 33 3.28 -1.42 -8.62
C THR A 33 3.43 -1.12 -10.11
N GLN A 34 4.44 -1.68 -10.76
CA GLN A 34 4.65 -1.51 -12.19
C GLN A 34 3.43 -1.99 -12.99
N GLU A 35 2.90 -3.17 -12.66
CA GLU A 35 1.70 -3.71 -13.30
C GLU A 35 0.47 -2.84 -13.04
N THR A 36 0.34 -2.23 -11.85
CA THR A 36 -0.74 -1.29 -11.54
C THR A 36 -0.75 -0.11 -12.51
N PHE A 37 0.42 0.50 -12.76
CA PHE A 37 0.51 1.63 -13.68
C PHE A 37 0.41 1.21 -15.15
N TYR A 38 0.88 0.02 -15.50
CA TYR A 38 0.65 -0.56 -16.82
C TYR A 38 -0.85 -0.73 -17.11
N GLN A 39 -1.61 -1.30 -16.17
CA GLN A 39 -3.06 -1.43 -16.28
C GLN A 39 -3.75 -0.06 -16.27
N ALA A 40 -3.25 0.89 -15.48
CA ALA A 40 -3.75 2.25 -15.48
C ALA A 40 -3.62 2.88 -16.88
N VAL A 41 -2.46 2.78 -17.56
CA VAL A 41 -2.29 3.27 -18.95
C VAL A 41 -3.34 2.69 -19.88
N LYS A 42 -3.59 1.37 -19.80
CA LYS A 42 -4.55 0.69 -20.68
C LYS A 42 -6.00 1.13 -20.45
N HIS A 43 -6.33 1.53 -19.23
CA HIS A 43 -7.70 1.78 -18.81
C HIS A 43 -8.01 3.24 -18.48
N ILE A 44 -7.02 4.13 -18.55
CA ILE A 44 -7.17 5.54 -18.18
C ILE A 44 -8.25 6.25 -19.01
N GLY A 45 -8.44 5.87 -20.28
CA GLY A 45 -9.51 6.41 -21.13
C GLY A 45 -10.94 6.06 -20.66
N ARG A 46 -11.08 5.09 -19.75
CA ARG A 46 -12.37 4.70 -19.13
C ARG A 46 -12.56 5.29 -17.74
N TYR A 47 -11.57 6.02 -17.22
CA TYR A 47 -11.67 6.65 -15.91
C TYR A 47 -12.63 7.84 -15.99
N LYS A 48 -13.77 7.73 -15.29
CA LYS A 48 -14.86 8.71 -15.33
C LYS A 48 -14.73 9.84 -14.30
N GLY A 49 -13.71 9.82 -13.45
CA GLY A 49 -13.53 10.81 -12.39
C GLY A 49 -14.54 10.71 -11.24
N GLU A 50 -15.26 9.59 -11.11
CA GLU A 50 -16.23 9.35 -10.04
C GLU A 50 -15.54 9.16 -8.67
N SER A 51 -14.29 8.69 -8.66
CA SER A 51 -13.42 8.62 -7.50
C SER A 51 -12.17 9.48 -7.73
N GLY A 52 -11.33 9.68 -6.71
CA GLY A 52 -9.98 10.23 -6.93
C GLY A 52 -9.09 9.26 -7.72
N ILE A 53 -8.07 9.79 -8.40
CA ILE A 53 -7.13 8.97 -9.20
C ILE A 53 -6.37 7.98 -8.31
N SER A 54 -6.05 8.39 -7.09
CA SER A 54 -5.41 7.56 -6.08
C SER A 54 -6.30 6.40 -5.64
N THR A 55 -7.59 6.65 -5.37
CA THR A 55 -8.58 5.61 -5.07
C THR A 55 -8.69 4.61 -6.21
N TRP A 56 -8.72 5.10 -7.45
CA TRP A 56 -8.80 4.26 -8.64
C TRP A 56 -7.54 3.39 -8.82
N LEU A 57 -6.35 3.95 -8.64
CA LEU A 57 -5.09 3.20 -8.68
C LEU A 57 -5.02 2.14 -7.57
N CYS A 58 -5.43 2.47 -6.35
CA CYS A 58 -5.52 1.50 -5.25
C CYS A 58 -6.49 0.35 -5.56
N ALA A 59 -7.59 0.63 -6.27
CA ALA A 59 -8.53 -0.41 -6.70
C ALA A 59 -7.89 -1.36 -7.71
N ILE A 60 -7.10 -0.84 -8.66
CA ILE A 60 -6.31 -1.66 -9.61
C ILE A 60 -5.30 -2.52 -8.83
N ALA A 61 -4.47 -1.91 -7.97
CA ALA A 61 -3.47 -2.61 -7.16
C ALA A 61 -4.08 -3.72 -6.29
N LYS A 62 -5.21 -3.44 -5.65
CA LYS A 62 -5.97 -4.41 -4.83
C LYS A 62 -6.44 -5.60 -5.66
N ASN A 63 -6.93 -5.36 -6.88
CA ASN A 63 -7.37 -6.43 -7.77
C ASN A 63 -6.20 -7.30 -8.22
N LEU A 64 -5.07 -6.69 -8.59
CA LEU A 64 -3.84 -7.40 -8.97
C LEU A 64 -3.31 -8.27 -7.83
N TRP A 65 -3.27 -7.73 -6.61
CA TRP A 65 -2.90 -8.51 -5.41
C TRP A 65 -3.83 -9.71 -5.18
N ARG A 66 -5.15 -9.51 -5.28
CA ARG A 66 -6.11 -10.61 -5.14
C ARG A 66 -5.91 -11.67 -6.22
N ASP A 67 -5.62 -11.26 -7.45
CA ASP A 67 -5.36 -12.18 -8.55
C ASP A 67 -4.06 -12.96 -8.34
N TYR A 68 -3.01 -12.32 -7.84
CA TYR A 68 -1.77 -12.98 -7.42
C TYR A 68 -2.03 -14.05 -6.36
N LEU A 69 -2.73 -13.70 -5.27
CA LEU A 69 -3.08 -14.65 -4.20
C LEU A 69 -3.90 -15.84 -4.71
N ARG A 70 -4.85 -15.60 -5.62
CA ARG A 70 -5.64 -16.67 -6.23
C ARG A 70 -4.78 -17.63 -7.05
N ARG A 71 -3.79 -17.12 -7.77
CA ARG A 71 -2.85 -17.94 -8.57
C ARG A 71 -1.93 -18.74 -7.66
N GLN A 72 -1.39 -18.15 -6.60
CA GLN A 72 -0.59 -18.89 -5.62
C GLN A 72 -1.38 -20.03 -4.97
N LYS A 73 -2.64 -19.79 -4.57
CA LYS A 73 -3.48 -20.84 -3.99
C LYS A 73 -3.78 -22.01 -4.94
N HIS A 74 -3.68 -21.79 -6.26
CA HIS A 74 -3.87 -22.83 -7.27
C HIS A 74 -2.56 -23.49 -7.72
N HIS A 75 -1.42 -22.93 -7.36
CA HIS A 75 -0.09 -23.50 -7.52
C HIS A 75 0.45 -23.94 -6.17
N VAL A 76 -0.03 -25.06 -5.64
CA VAL A 76 0.61 -25.73 -4.50
C VAL A 76 1.15 -27.10 -4.94
N PRO A 77 2.40 -27.18 -5.42
CA PRO A 77 3.24 -28.35 -5.16
C PRO A 77 3.64 -28.36 -3.68
N LEU A 78 3.66 -29.57 -3.11
CA LEU A 78 3.93 -29.84 -1.71
C LEU A 78 5.45 -29.75 -1.44
N GLU A 79 6.00 -28.56 -1.17
CA GLU A 79 7.28 -28.42 -0.44
C GLU A 79 7.60 -26.95 -0.09
N GLU A 80 7.81 -26.75 1.21
CA GLU A 80 8.68 -25.75 1.87
C GLU A 80 8.35 -24.25 1.71
N ALA A 81 7.61 -23.74 2.69
CA ALA A 81 7.59 -22.34 3.06
C ALA A 81 8.85 -22.00 3.87
N ASP A 82 9.94 -21.65 3.19
CA ASP A 82 11.05 -20.92 3.80
C ASP A 82 10.90 -19.43 3.45
N GLN A 83 10.55 -18.64 4.47
CA GLN A 83 10.53 -17.19 4.41
C GLN A 83 11.97 -16.68 4.30
N VAL A 84 12.38 -16.27 3.12
CA VAL A 84 13.64 -15.55 2.93
C VAL A 84 13.37 -14.05 3.03
N SER A 85 13.78 -13.45 4.14
CA SER A 85 13.95 -12.00 4.23
C SER A 85 15.09 -11.58 3.31
N VAL A 86 14.77 -10.92 2.21
CA VAL A 86 15.78 -10.24 1.38
C VAL A 86 15.63 -8.74 1.62
N GLU A 87 16.44 -8.22 2.53
CA GLU A 87 16.70 -6.79 2.60
C GLU A 87 17.54 -6.39 1.38
N SER A 88 16.89 -5.83 0.34
CA SER A 88 17.60 -5.19 -0.77
C SER A 88 18.06 -3.80 -0.35
N ALA A 89 19.34 -3.50 -0.58
CA ALA A 89 20.01 -2.24 -0.28
C ALA A 89 19.34 -0.99 -0.91
N GLU A 90 18.47 -1.17 -1.91
CA GLU A 90 17.71 -0.08 -2.54
C GLU A 90 16.51 0.38 -1.70
N SER A 91 16.05 -0.42 -0.73
CA SER A 91 14.97 -0.03 0.21
C SER A 91 15.38 1.12 1.15
N GLN A 92 16.69 1.40 1.28
CA GLN A 92 17.22 2.49 2.11
C GLN A 92 17.04 3.88 1.49
N ALA A 93 16.77 4.00 0.18
CA ALA A 93 16.67 5.30 -0.49
C ALA A 93 15.32 6.01 -0.30
N LEU A 94 14.30 5.32 0.25
CA LEU A 94 12.96 5.90 0.41
C LEU A 94 12.76 6.60 1.76
N CYS A 95 13.65 6.40 2.73
CA CYS A 95 13.55 6.98 4.06
C CYS A 95 14.60 8.08 4.24
N SER A 96 14.16 9.34 4.25
CA SER A 96 14.93 10.39 4.94
C SER A 96 15.18 9.92 6.37
N TRP A 97 16.42 10.08 6.85
CA TRP A 97 16.96 9.43 8.05
C TRP A 97 16.20 9.64 9.37
N ASP A 98 15.25 10.58 9.44
CA ASP A 98 14.38 10.78 10.60
C ASP A 98 13.10 9.90 10.61
N ASN A 99 12.76 9.21 9.50
CA ASN A 99 11.48 8.51 9.31
C ASN A 99 11.55 6.96 9.38
N VAL A 100 12.74 6.36 9.39
CA VAL A 100 12.90 4.89 9.33
C VAL A 100 12.25 4.19 10.53
N GLN A 101 12.43 4.73 11.74
CA GLN A 101 11.90 4.14 12.97
C GLN A 101 10.38 4.22 13.04
N ILE A 102 9.77 5.32 12.57
CA ILE A 102 8.32 5.44 12.53
C ILE A 102 7.74 4.47 11.49
N LEU A 103 8.38 4.35 10.33
CA LEU A 103 7.95 3.41 9.29
C LEU A 103 8.07 1.96 9.74
N SER A 104 9.13 1.58 10.47
CA SER A 104 9.25 0.22 11.03
C SER A 104 8.17 -0.06 12.08
N LEU A 105 7.84 0.93 12.93
CA LEU A 105 6.72 0.82 13.87
C LEU A 105 5.38 0.64 13.14
N ILE A 106 5.15 1.38 12.05
CA ILE A 106 3.93 1.21 11.23
C ILE A 106 3.91 -0.19 10.57
N HIS A 107 5.05 -0.68 10.06
CA HIS A 107 5.15 -2.02 9.49
C HIS A 107 4.82 -3.13 10.49
N SER A 108 5.18 -2.93 11.77
CA SER A 108 4.85 -3.86 12.86
C SER A 108 3.38 -3.85 13.29
N LEU A 109 2.57 -2.89 12.81
CA LEU A 109 1.14 -2.92 13.07
C LEU A 109 0.48 -4.06 12.29
N GLU A 110 -0.49 -4.70 12.94
CA GLU A 110 -1.34 -5.69 12.29
C GLU A 110 -2.35 -5.01 11.34
N ASP A 111 -2.75 -5.74 10.30
CA ASP A 111 -3.84 -5.31 9.44
C ASP A 111 -5.15 -5.34 10.26
N PRO A 112 -6.03 -4.34 10.07
CA PRO A 112 -6.03 -3.34 9.01
C PRO A 112 -5.37 -1.99 9.39
N MET A 113 -4.78 -1.86 10.59
CA MET A 113 -4.25 -0.58 11.08
C MET A 113 -3.07 -0.08 10.26
N ARG A 114 -2.14 -0.98 9.93
CA ARG A 114 -1.00 -0.69 9.06
C ARG A 114 -1.43 -0.07 7.73
N GLU A 115 -2.35 -0.72 7.04
CA GLU A 115 -2.84 -0.26 5.73
C GLU A 115 -3.49 1.12 5.80
N VAL A 116 -4.36 1.33 6.80
CA VAL A 116 -5.04 2.60 7.01
C VAL A 116 -4.03 3.72 7.29
N MET A 117 -2.98 3.44 8.06
CA MET A 117 -1.92 4.40 8.32
C MET A 117 -1.10 4.73 7.07
N TYR A 118 -0.75 3.74 6.25
CA TYR A 118 -0.03 3.98 5.00
C TYR A 118 -0.86 4.81 4.01
N LEU A 119 -2.13 4.47 3.83
CA LEU A 119 -3.03 5.21 2.94
C LEU A 119 -3.24 6.66 3.40
N GLY A 120 -3.32 6.90 4.71
CA GLY A 120 -3.45 8.25 5.27
C GLY A 120 -2.15 9.07 5.19
N LEU A 121 -1.01 8.49 5.61
CA LEU A 121 0.26 9.21 5.74
C LEU A 121 1.03 9.35 4.43
N VAL A 122 1.13 8.28 3.66
CA VAL A 122 1.90 8.26 2.40
C VAL A 122 0.98 8.61 1.23
N GLY A 123 -0.28 8.19 1.30
CA GLY A 123 -1.23 8.42 0.22
C GLY A 123 -2.00 9.72 0.26
N ASN A 124 -1.90 10.49 1.36
CA ASN A 124 -2.68 11.71 1.57
C ASN A 124 -4.18 11.53 1.28
N LEU A 125 -4.71 10.34 1.55
CA LEU A 125 -6.10 10.02 1.29
C LEU A 125 -7.00 10.49 2.42
N THR A 126 -8.20 10.95 2.06
CA THR A 126 -9.23 11.25 3.06
C THR A 126 -9.75 9.96 3.69
N PHE A 127 -10.26 10.03 4.91
CA PHE A 127 -10.85 8.86 5.57
C PHE A 127 -12.01 8.26 4.77
N GLY A 128 -12.75 9.07 4.01
CA GLY A 128 -13.77 8.59 3.08
C GLY A 128 -13.18 7.70 1.99
N GLN A 129 -12.13 8.16 1.31
CA GLN A 129 -11.40 7.38 0.29
C GLN A 129 -10.78 6.11 0.87
N ILE A 130 -10.22 6.18 2.08
CA ILE A 130 -9.69 5.00 2.77
C ILE A 130 -10.81 4.00 3.04
N GLY A 131 -11.97 4.47 3.53
CA GLY A 131 -13.15 3.64 3.72
C GLY A 131 -13.56 2.92 2.43
N GLU A 132 -13.64 3.64 1.32
CA GLU A 132 -13.96 3.08 0.00
C GLU A 132 -12.97 1.98 -0.43
N ILE A 133 -11.66 2.25 -0.35
CA ILE A 133 -10.60 1.29 -0.70
C ILE A 133 -10.69 0.04 0.18
N MET A 134 -10.95 0.24 1.46
CA MET A 134 -11.01 -0.83 2.47
C MET A 134 -12.36 -1.55 2.49
N GLY A 135 -13.39 -1.06 1.78
CA GLY A 135 -14.75 -1.59 1.82
C GLY A 135 -15.41 -1.41 3.20
N ARG A 136 -15.14 -0.29 3.87
CA ARG A 136 -15.59 0.06 5.23
C ARG A 136 -16.08 1.51 5.29
N SER A 137 -16.68 1.92 6.41
CA SER A 137 -17.15 3.30 6.59
C SER A 137 -16.01 4.28 6.86
N GLU A 138 -16.20 5.57 6.53
CA GLU A 138 -15.26 6.64 6.90
C GLU A 138 -14.95 6.65 8.41
N ASN A 139 -15.98 6.51 9.24
CA ASN A 139 -15.83 6.50 10.70
C ASN A 139 -14.96 5.33 11.17
N TRP A 140 -15.09 4.16 10.55
CA TRP A 140 -14.22 3.03 10.81
C TRP A 140 -12.77 3.31 10.40
N ALA A 141 -12.55 3.93 9.25
CA ALA A 141 -11.21 4.30 8.78
C ALA A 141 -10.56 5.32 9.73
N ARG A 142 -11.31 6.34 10.15
CA ARG A 142 -10.87 7.34 11.13
C ARG A 142 -10.50 6.70 12.46
N ALA A 143 -11.39 5.88 13.04
CA ALA A 143 -11.14 5.21 14.32
C ALA A 143 -9.91 4.28 14.24
N THR A 144 -9.77 3.53 13.14
CA THR A 144 -8.64 2.63 12.91
C THR A 144 -7.33 3.40 12.79
N TYR A 145 -7.34 4.53 12.07
CA TYR A 145 -6.18 5.41 11.93
C TYR A 145 -5.72 5.96 13.29
N TYR A 146 -6.63 6.49 14.10
CA TYR A 146 -6.27 7.05 15.41
C TYR A 146 -5.73 5.99 16.37
N ARG A 147 -6.29 4.77 16.37
CA ARG A 147 -5.77 3.64 17.15
C ARG A 147 -4.35 3.24 16.71
N GLY A 148 -4.11 3.16 15.40
CA GLY A 148 -2.77 2.92 14.85
C GLY A 148 -1.78 4.00 15.29
N LYS A 149 -2.18 5.28 15.16
CA LYS A 149 -1.38 6.42 15.60
C LYS A 149 -1.05 6.36 17.10
N GLU A 150 -2.03 6.08 17.96
CA GLU A 150 -1.81 5.92 19.40
C GLU A 150 -0.80 4.81 19.71
N ARG A 151 -0.90 3.68 18.99
CA ARG A 151 0.06 2.57 19.14
C ARG A 151 1.47 2.98 18.75
N VAL A 152 1.64 3.63 17.59
CA VAL A 152 2.95 4.11 17.13
C VAL A 152 3.53 5.13 18.10
N VAL A 153 2.74 6.10 18.56
CA VAL A 153 3.19 7.11 19.55
C VAL A 153 3.61 6.46 20.87
N LYS A 154 2.87 5.46 21.35
CA LYS A 154 3.20 4.73 22.58
C LYS A 154 4.50 3.95 22.45
N GLU A 155 4.75 3.32 21.31
CA GLU A 155 6.00 2.57 21.09
C GLU A 155 7.18 3.51 20.82
N ALA A 156 6.98 4.62 20.10
CA ALA A 156 8.00 5.63 19.87
C ALA A 156 8.45 6.32 21.16
N GLY A 157 7.54 6.54 22.13
CA GLY A 157 7.87 7.13 23.43
C GLY A 157 8.61 6.20 24.41
N LYS A 158 8.86 4.94 24.03
CA LYS A 158 9.69 3.99 24.79
C LYS A 158 11.13 3.91 24.28
N ILE A 159 11.40 4.53 23.13
CA ILE A 159 12.73 4.65 22.50
C ILE A 159 13.43 5.86 23.14
#